data_AF-A0A1F9X6Z6-F1
#
_entry.id   AF-A0A1F9X6Z6-F1
#
_cell.length_a   1.000
_cell.length_b   1.000
_cell.length_c   1.000
_cell.angle_alpha   90.00
_cell.angle_beta   90.00
_cell.angle_gamma   90.00
#
_symmetry.space_group_name_H-M   'P 1'
#
loop_
_entity.id
_entity.type
_entity.pdbx_description
1 polymer ?
#
loop_
_entity_poly.entity_id
_entity_poly.type
_entity_poly.pdbx_seq_one_letter_code
_entity_poly.pdbx_strand_id
1 'polypeptide(L)'
;MKKIIFLTFLFIILIAAYFPIGVNTWRILTNRGFVIPGESSIFIFRTTVMNDGSGEWWLYGEDNNFYYHFIGSKEKPYIKISKNEATKCVGFDPNDHMTWCSN
;
A
#
# COMPACT_ATOMS: atom_id res chain seq x y z
N MET A 1 35.30 8.90 12.63
CA MET A 1 34.09 8.60 13.42
C MET A 1 32.86 9.37 12.95
N LYS A 2 32.82 10.72 12.96
CA LYS A 2 31.65 11.51 12.50
C LYS A 2 31.13 11.16 11.10
N LYS A 3 32.03 10.98 10.12
CA LYS A 3 31.67 10.57 8.75
C LYS A 3 31.01 9.19 8.68
N ILE A 4 31.48 8.23 9.48
CA ILE A 4 30.92 6.88 9.52
C ILE A 4 29.51 6.93 10.10
N ILE A 5 29.31 7.64 11.21
CA ILE A 5 27.99 7.83 11.82
C ILE A 5 27.01 8.47 10.82
N PHE A 6 27.45 9.51 10.11
CA PHE A 6 26.64 10.17 9.09
C PHE A 6 26.25 9.22 7.94
N LEU A 7 27.20 8.44 7.43
CA LEU A 7 26.94 7.47 6.37
C LEU A 7 25.98 6.36 6.84
N THR A 8 26.15 5.86 8.06
CA THR A 8 25.24 4.88 8.65
C THR A 8 23.82 5.45 8.77
N PHE A 9 23.69 6.69 9.22
CA PHE A 9 22.39 7.35 9.33
C PHE A 9 21.72 7.52 7.96
N LEU A 10 22.46 8.01 6.96
CA LEU A 10 21.95 8.15 5.59
C LEU A 10 21.50 6.80 5.02
N PHE A 11 22.27 5.74 5.26
CA PHE A 11 21.94 4.39 4.83
C PHE A 11 20.63 3.88 5.45
N ILE A 12 20.42 4.12 6.75
CA ILE A 12 19.18 3.75 7.44
C ILE A 12 17.98 4.50 6.84
N ILE A 13 18.12 5.80 6.54
CA ILE A 13 17.05 6.57 5.88
C ILE A 13 16.71 5.98 4.51
N LEU A 14 17.72 5.63 3.71
CA LEU A 14 17.51 5.03 2.40
C LEU A 14 16.79 3.68 2.50
N ILE A 15 17.14 2.85 3.48
CA ILE A 15 16.43 1.60 3.79
C ILE A 15 14.98 1.92 4.16
N ALA A 16 14.73 2.83 5.11
CA ALA A 16 13.38 3.17 5.54
C ALA A 16 12.51 3.71 4.40
N ALA A 17 13.09 4.51 3.50
CA ALA A 17 12.38 5.05 2.33
C ALA A 17 12.09 3.99 1.25
N TYR A 18 12.81 2.86 1.25
CA TYR A 18 12.65 1.80 0.27
C TYR A 18 11.71 0.67 0.76
N PHE A 19 11.78 0.33 2.04
CA PHE A 19 11.00 -0.78 2.59
C PHE A 19 9.59 -0.35 3.02
N PRO A 20 8.57 -1.22 2.87
CA PRO A 20 7.19 -0.88 3.20
C PRO A 20 7.02 -0.36 4.62
N ILE A 21 7.75 -0.92 5.60
CA ILE A 21 7.66 -0.47 6.99
C ILE A 21 7.91 1.03 7.14
N GLY A 22 8.99 1.56 6.55
CA GLY A 22 9.31 2.98 6.74
C GLY A 22 8.35 3.88 5.98
N VAL A 23 7.98 3.50 4.75
CA VAL A 23 7.01 4.25 3.93
C VAL A 23 5.62 4.25 4.57
N ASN A 24 5.14 3.09 5.02
CA ASN A 24 3.83 2.95 5.65
C ASN A 24 3.79 3.66 7.00
N THR A 25 4.83 3.53 7.83
CA THR A 25 4.92 4.29 9.09
C THR A 25 4.89 5.78 8.84
N TRP A 26 5.65 6.29 7.86
CA TRP A 26 5.61 7.70 7.50
C TRP A 26 4.20 8.15 7.12
N ARG A 27 3.53 7.43 6.21
CA ARG A 27 2.19 7.78 5.73
C ARG A 27 1.12 7.74 6.83
N ILE A 28 1.18 6.77 7.74
CA ILE A 28 0.26 6.71 8.89
C ILE A 28 0.46 7.93 9.80
N LEU A 29 1.71 8.34 10.02
CA LEU A 29 2.02 9.48 10.90
C LEU A 29 1.65 10.82 10.27
N THR A 30 1.76 10.97 8.95
CA THR A 30 1.52 12.25 8.27
C THR A 30 0.12 12.40 7.70
N ASN A 31 -0.58 11.30 7.40
CA ASN A 31 -1.90 11.34 6.76
C ASN A 31 -2.99 10.63 7.57
N ARG A 32 -4.03 11.40 7.93
CA ARG A 32 -5.22 10.93 8.65
C ARG A 32 -6.11 9.96 7.86
N GLY A 33 -5.96 9.88 6.53
CA GLY A 33 -6.74 9.00 5.65
C GLY A 33 -6.02 7.74 5.19
N PHE A 34 -4.75 7.54 5.57
CA PHE A 34 -3.99 6.37 5.12
C PHE A 34 -4.36 5.13 5.95
N VAL A 35 -5.01 4.17 5.31
CA VAL A 35 -5.45 2.92 5.96
C VAL A 35 -4.57 1.76 5.51
N ILE A 36 -4.10 0.95 6.45
CA ILE A 36 -3.51 -0.37 6.14
C ILE A 36 -4.63 -1.40 6.13
N PRO A 37 -4.77 -2.22 5.07
CA PRO A 37 -5.73 -3.32 5.09
C PRO A 37 -5.50 -4.26 6.28
N GLY A 38 -6.57 -4.66 6.96
CA GLY A 38 -6.52 -5.53 8.13
C GLY A 38 -6.00 -6.95 7.86
N GLU A 39 -6.04 -7.40 6.60
CA GLU A 39 -5.41 -8.65 6.15
C GLU A 39 -3.91 -8.50 5.88
N SER A 40 -3.43 -7.25 5.86
CA SER A 40 -2.06 -6.88 5.60
C SER A 40 -1.38 -6.34 6.85
N SER A 41 -0.21 -5.73 6.69
CA SER A 41 0.45 -5.01 7.77
C SER A 41 1.35 -3.91 7.23
N ILE A 42 1.82 -3.03 8.12
CA ILE A 42 2.80 -1.99 7.82
C ILE A 42 4.07 -2.56 7.15
N PHE A 43 4.40 -3.82 7.37
CA PHE A 43 5.64 -4.44 6.88
C PHE A 43 5.55 -4.92 5.43
N ILE A 44 4.35 -5.20 4.92
CA ILE A 44 4.17 -5.89 3.64
C ILE A 44 3.21 -5.19 2.68
N PHE A 45 2.34 -4.30 3.18
CA PHE A 45 1.42 -3.56 2.32
C PHE A 45 2.18 -2.62 1.40
N ARG A 46 1.89 -2.67 0.11
CA ARG A 46 2.49 -1.82 -0.92
C ARG A 46 1.38 -1.07 -1.65
N THR A 47 1.47 0.24 -1.69
CA THR A 47 0.62 1.03 -2.60
C THR A 47 1.16 0.93 -4.02
N THR A 48 0.30 0.63 -4.97
CA THR A 48 0.60 0.61 -6.40
C THR A 48 0.17 1.90 -7.09
N VAL A 49 -0.94 2.48 -6.64
CA VAL A 49 -1.47 3.75 -7.19
C VAL A 49 -1.89 4.67 -6.05
N MET A 50 -1.35 5.89 -6.05
CA MET A 50 -1.77 6.96 -5.15
C MET A 50 -2.91 7.76 -5.75
N ASN A 51 -3.74 8.35 -4.89
CA ASN A 51 -4.66 9.40 -5.29
C ASN A 51 -3.89 10.60 -5.84
N ASP A 52 -4.27 11.08 -7.02
CA ASP A 52 -3.66 12.23 -7.70
C ASP A 52 -4.27 13.58 -7.27
N GLY A 53 -5.37 13.55 -6.53
CA GLY A 53 -5.97 14.72 -5.88
C GLY A 53 -5.21 15.21 -4.64
N SER A 54 -5.85 16.11 -3.89
CA SER A 54 -5.25 16.77 -2.71
C SER A 54 -5.08 15.87 -1.47
N GLY A 55 -5.57 14.63 -1.52
CA GLY A 55 -5.49 13.67 -0.42
C GLY A 55 -4.35 12.67 -0.58
N GLU A 56 -3.69 12.31 0.52
CA GLU A 56 -2.54 11.39 0.51
C GLU A 56 -2.92 9.91 0.73
N TRP A 57 -4.11 9.47 0.28
CA TRP A 57 -4.53 8.06 0.36
C TRP A 57 -4.18 7.30 -0.92
N TRP A 58 -4.13 5.97 -0.81
CA TRP A 58 -3.92 5.09 -1.95
C TRP A 58 -5.25 4.81 -2.65
N LEU A 59 -5.21 4.57 -3.96
CA LEU A 59 -6.34 4.08 -4.75
C LEU A 59 -6.27 2.56 -4.91
N TYR A 60 -5.06 2.06 -5.17
CA TYR A 60 -4.78 0.64 -5.32
C TYR A 60 -3.53 0.24 -4.55
N GLY A 61 -3.54 -0.97 -4.03
CA GLY A 61 -2.41 -1.54 -3.32
C GLY A 61 -2.48 -3.06 -3.30
N GLU A 62 -1.42 -3.68 -2.79
CA GLU A 62 -1.31 -5.12 -2.73
C GLU A 62 -0.43 -5.56 -1.55
N ASP A 63 -0.53 -6.84 -1.24
CA ASP A 63 0.50 -7.56 -0.50
C ASP A 63 0.78 -8.91 -1.18
N ASN A 64 1.30 -9.88 -0.44
CA ASN A 64 1.60 -11.20 -0.99
C ASN A 64 0.36 -12.02 -1.35
N ASN A 65 -0.80 -11.71 -0.75
CA ASN A 65 -2.00 -12.54 -0.80
C ASN A 65 -3.17 -11.86 -1.52
N PHE A 66 -3.28 -10.54 -1.47
CA PHE A 66 -4.44 -9.80 -1.98
C PHE A 66 -4.04 -8.57 -2.81
N TYR A 67 -4.93 -8.21 -3.73
CA TYR A 67 -5.05 -6.86 -4.29
C TYR A 67 -6.14 -6.10 -3.53
N TYR A 68 -5.96 -4.80 -3.35
CA TYR A 68 -6.85 -3.92 -2.60
C TYR A 68 -7.22 -2.68 -3.41
N HIS A 69 -8.48 -2.26 -3.32
CA HIS A 69 -8.96 -1.00 -3.88
C HIS A 69 -9.66 -0.19 -2.80
N PHE A 70 -9.20 1.04 -2.57
CA PHE A 70 -9.74 1.92 -1.55
C PHE A 70 -11.07 2.55 -2.02
N ILE A 71 -12.11 2.40 -1.20
CA ILE A 71 -13.47 2.91 -1.49
C ILE A 71 -13.93 3.99 -0.50
N GLY A 72 -13.13 4.32 0.51
CA GLY A 72 -13.37 5.47 1.40
C GLY A 72 -14.54 5.33 2.39
N SER A 73 -15.15 4.15 2.52
CA SER A 73 -16.21 3.91 3.52
C SER A 73 -15.64 3.82 4.94
N LYS A 74 -16.38 4.37 5.92
CA LYS A 74 -15.97 4.35 7.34
C LYS A 74 -15.93 2.94 7.93
N GLU A 75 -16.82 2.05 7.50
CA GLU A 75 -16.94 0.69 8.06
C GLU A 75 -16.07 -0.31 7.31
N LYS A 76 -15.96 -0.14 5.99
CA LYS A 76 -15.17 -1.00 5.11
C LYS A 76 -14.42 -0.15 4.10
N PRO A 77 -13.23 0.36 4.44
CA PRO A 77 -12.55 1.39 3.64
C PRO A 77 -12.03 0.89 2.29
N TYR A 78 -12.02 -0.42 2.05
CA TYR A 78 -11.52 -1.03 0.82
C TYR A 78 -12.26 -2.32 0.47
N ILE A 79 -12.19 -2.68 -0.80
CA ILE A 79 -12.48 -4.04 -1.30
C ILE A 79 -11.17 -4.75 -1.61
N LYS A 80 -11.24 -6.08 -1.72
CA LYS A 80 -10.07 -6.93 -1.99
C LYS A 80 -10.46 -8.13 -2.85
N ILE A 81 -9.47 -8.67 -3.56
CA ILE A 81 -9.53 -9.96 -4.23
C ILE A 81 -8.24 -10.72 -3.93
N SER A 82 -8.32 -12.04 -3.67
CA SER A 82 -7.09 -12.81 -3.47
C SER A 82 -6.33 -12.94 -4.78
N LYS A 83 -4.99 -12.97 -4.72
CA LYS A 83 -4.15 -13.16 -5.90
C LYS A 83 -4.45 -14.48 -6.61
N ASN A 84 -4.83 -15.51 -5.86
CA ASN A 84 -5.27 -16.79 -6.42
C ASN A 84 -6.57 -16.66 -7.23
N GLU A 85 -7.58 -15.97 -6.70
CA GLU A 85 -8.84 -15.73 -7.43
C GLU A 85 -8.62 -14.84 -8.65
N ALA A 86 -7.77 -13.81 -8.54
CA ALA A 86 -7.44 -12.91 -9.64
C ALA A 86 -6.89 -13.64 -10.88
N THR A 87 -6.12 -14.72 -10.71
CA THR A 87 -5.63 -15.52 -11.86
C THR A 87 -6.74 -16.15 -12.71
N LYS A 88 -7.94 -16.26 -12.17
CA LYS A 88 -9.12 -16.84 -12.86
C LYS A 88 -9.95 -15.76 -13.56
N CYS A 89 -9.61 -14.50 -13.38
CA CYS A 89 -10.32 -13.37 -13.96
C CYS A 89 -9.81 -13.02 -15.35
N VAL A 90 -10.69 -13.17 -16.34
CA VAL A 90 -10.40 -12.77 -17.72
C VAL A 90 -10.30 -11.25 -17.78
N GLY A 91 -9.16 -10.74 -18.26
CA GLY A 91 -8.94 -9.29 -18.37
C GLY A 91 -8.63 -8.60 -17.04
N PHE A 92 -8.20 -9.35 -16.02
CA PHE A 92 -7.81 -8.80 -14.72
C PHE A 92 -6.73 -7.72 -14.83
N ASP A 93 -6.99 -6.56 -14.22
CA ASP A 93 -6.03 -5.49 -13.98
C ASP A 93 -6.02 -5.14 -12.47
N PRO A 94 -4.86 -5.25 -11.77
CA PRO A 94 -4.76 -4.91 -10.35
C PRO A 94 -5.03 -3.44 -10.03
N ASN A 95 -5.04 -2.55 -11.03
CA ASN A 95 -5.31 -1.13 -10.88
C ASN A 95 -6.67 -0.71 -11.49
N ASP A 96 -7.54 -1.68 -11.81
CA ASP A 96 -8.93 -1.43 -12.19
C ASP A 96 -9.85 -2.46 -11.54
N HIS A 97 -10.47 -2.08 -10.42
CA HIS A 97 -11.35 -2.99 -9.68
C HIS A 97 -12.59 -3.45 -10.47
N MET A 98 -12.96 -2.74 -11.55
CA MET A 98 -14.08 -3.16 -12.41
C MET A 98 -13.78 -4.47 -13.15
N THR A 99 -12.50 -4.83 -13.27
CA THR A 99 -12.05 -6.08 -13.88
C THR A 99 -11.96 -7.25 -12.88
N TRP A 100 -12.24 -7.02 -11.60
CA TRP A 100 -12.13 -8.04 -10.56
C TRP A 100 -13.43 -8.85 -10.51
N CYS A 101 -13.35 -10.18 -10.63
CA CYS A 101 -14.54 -11.06 -10.64
C CYS A 101 -15.30 -11.16 -9.32
N SER A 102 -14.88 -10.41 -8.30
CA SER A 102 -15.41 -10.45 -6.94
C SER A 102 -16.49 -9.39 -6.68
N ASN A 103 -17.13 -8.89 -7.73
CA ASN A 103 -18.23 -7.91 -7.64
C ASN A 103 -19.54 -8.53 -7.19
#